data_AF-A0A0S7ZVP7-F1
#
_entry.id   AF-A0A0S7ZVP7-F1
#
_cell.length_a   1.000
_cell.length_b   1.000
_cell.length_c   1.000
_cell.angle_alpha   90.00
_cell.angle_beta   90.00
_cell.angle_gamma   90.00
#
_symmetry.space_group_name_H-M   'P 1'
#
loop_
_entity.id
_entity.type
_entity.pdbx_description
1 polymer ?
#
loop_
_entity_poly.entity_id
_entity_poly.type
_entity_poly.pdbx_seq_one_letter_code
_entity_poly.pdbx_strand_id
1 'polypeptide(L)'
;MPQSPALRIGTFNARFLPHLVSNRRRARVLAERIAEYDYDIMVLTEVFSDRARRALLGRLSSRYRYIVQYVGSRRRLREDSGLMLLSKYPFEPLPRSTAYGRGRMRSSGCQGSGDRPAVWFVEYADCCCTDCFAGKGAAYVRLAVNCRPLHVFFTHMQAKYERYRTLQTEA
;
A
#
# COMPACT_ATOMS: atom_id res chain seq x y z
N MET A 1 -11.65 -34.25 -5.55
CA MET A 1 -11.20 -32.96 -6.13
C MET A 1 -9.98 -32.51 -5.34
N PRO A 2 -8.80 -32.27 -5.97
CA PRO A 2 -7.68 -31.67 -5.26
C PRO A 2 -8.08 -30.27 -4.76
N GLN A 3 -7.73 -29.94 -3.51
CA GLN A 3 -7.98 -28.61 -2.96
C GLN A 3 -7.14 -27.58 -3.72
N SER A 4 -7.72 -26.44 -4.06
CA SER A 4 -6.93 -25.32 -4.58
C SER A 4 -5.87 -24.93 -3.53
N PRO A 5 -4.63 -24.59 -3.94
CA PRO A 5 -3.61 -24.18 -3.00
C PRO A 5 -4.08 -22.98 -2.17
N ALA A 6 -3.74 -22.97 -0.88
CA ALA A 6 -4.13 -21.92 0.04
C ALA A 6 -3.50 -20.58 -0.37
N LEU A 7 -4.31 -19.53 -0.42
CA LEU A 7 -3.86 -18.17 -0.74
C LEU A 7 -3.01 -17.61 0.41
N ARG A 8 -1.81 -17.10 0.10
CA ARG A 8 -0.87 -16.55 1.10
C ARG A 8 -0.79 -15.03 1.00
N ILE A 9 -1.27 -14.35 2.03
CA ILE A 9 -1.28 -12.88 2.11
C ILE A 9 -0.37 -12.43 3.25
N GLY A 10 0.58 -11.55 2.95
CA GLY A 10 1.47 -10.93 3.93
C GLY A 10 1.15 -9.45 4.12
N THR A 11 1.34 -8.94 5.34
CA THR A 11 1.35 -7.50 5.63
C THR A 11 2.53 -7.16 6.53
N PHE A 12 3.22 -6.06 6.26
CA PHE A 12 4.36 -5.62 7.06
C PHE A 12 4.53 -4.09 7.02
N ASN A 13 4.66 -3.48 8.19
CA ASN A 13 5.07 -2.08 8.29
C ASN A 13 6.58 -1.97 8.08
N ALA A 14 6.99 -1.37 6.97
CA ALA A 14 8.39 -1.35 6.55
C ALA A 14 9.19 -0.18 7.16
N ARG A 15 8.51 0.81 7.75
CA ARG A 15 9.10 2.00 8.36
C ARG A 15 10.16 2.66 7.46
N PHE A 16 9.93 2.79 6.16
CA PHE A 16 10.86 3.48 5.25
C PHE A 16 10.62 4.99 5.27
N LEU A 17 10.79 5.59 6.45
CA LEU A 17 10.66 7.03 6.66
C LEU A 17 11.61 7.82 5.75
N PRO A 18 11.28 9.07 5.40
CA PRO A 18 12.16 9.94 4.63
C PRO A 18 13.53 10.11 5.29
N HIS A 19 14.56 10.36 4.49
CA HIS A 19 15.93 10.69 4.91
C HIS A 19 16.72 9.64 5.71
N LEU A 20 16.13 8.49 6.08
CA LEU A 20 16.88 7.41 6.75
C LEU A 20 17.87 6.75 5.78
N VAL A 21 19.18 6.90 6.05
CA VAL A 21 20.27 6.31 5.25
C VAL A 21 20.18 4.77 5.20
N SER A 22 19.68 4.14 6.28
CA SER A 22 19.54 2.68 6.41
C SER A 22 18.47 2.07 5.49
N ASN A 23 17.58 2.89 4.92
CA ASN A 23 16.44 2.45 4.11
C ASN A 23 16.82 1.48 2.99
N ARG A 24 17.90 1.78 2.24
CA ARG A 24 18.32 0.93 1.12
C ARG A 24 18.75 -0.46 1.59
N ARG A 25 19.49 -0.56 2.69
CA ARG A 25 19.93 -1.86 3.24
C ARG A 25 18.74 -2.64 3.76
N ARG A 26 17.86 -2.01 4.56
CA ARG A 26 16.66 -2.65 5.09
C ARG A 26 15.71 -3.14 3.99
N ALA A 27 15.54 -2.35 2.93
CA ALA A 27 14.73 -2.73 1.77
C ALA A 27 15.24 -3.98 1.05
N ARG A 28 16.56 -4.17 0.96
CA ARG A 28 17.16 -5.39 0.36
C ARG A 28 16.88 -6.63 1.20
N VAL A 29 17.12 -6.55 2.51
CA VAL A 29 16.86 -7.66 3.44
C VAL A 29 15.37 -8.00 3.45
N LEU A 30 14.50 -6.99 3.50
CA LEU A 30 13.06 -7.20 3.44
C LEU A 30 12.63 -7.85 2.11
N ALA A 31 13.20 -7.42 0.98
CA ALA A 31 12.91 -8.04 -0.32
C ALA A 31 13.33 -9.52 -0.37
N GLU A 32 14.49 -9.86 0.18
CA GLU A 32 14.98 -11.25 0.25
C GLU A 32 14.02 -12.11 1.07
N ARG A 33 13.56 -11.63 2.23
CA ARG A 33 12.55 -12.34 3.04
C ARG A 33 11.21 -12.47 2.32
N ILE A 34 10.71 -11.42 1.68
CA ILE A 34 9.45 -11.49 0.92
C ILE A 34 9.54 -12.51 -0.22
N ALA A 35 10.70 -12.61 -0.87
CA ALA A 35 10.94 -13.59 -1.93
C ALA A 35 11.00 -15.03 -1.38
N GLU A 36 11.67 -15.23 -0.23
CA GLU A 36 11.79 -16.51 0.47
C GLU A 36 10.43 -17.03 0.97
N TYR A 37 9.64 -16.18 1.64
CA TYR A 37 8.33 -16.57 2.14
C TYR A 37 7.31 -16.78 1.03
N ASP A 38 7.52 -16.21 -0.15
CA ASP A 38 6.71 -16.44 -1.34
C ASP A 38 5.20 -16.18 -1.17
N TYR A 39 4.83 -15.03 -0.62
CA TYR A 39 3.44 -14.59 -0.56
C TYR A 39 2.85 -14.38 -1.96
N ASP A 40 1.56 -14.60 -2.12
CA ASP A 40 0.86 -14.29 -3.38
C ASP A 40 0.49 -12.81 -3.47
N ILE A 41 0.19 -12.23 -2.31
CA ILE A 41 -0.10 -10.81 -2.14
C ILE A 41 0.70 -10.31 -0.94
N MET A 42 1.44 -9.22 -1.11
CA MET A 42 2.19 -8.57 -0.03
C MET A 42 1.78 -7.10 0.08
N VAL A 43 1.32 -6.71 1.25
CA VAL A 43 0.98 -5.33 1.60
C VAL A 43 2.10 -4.75 2.46
N LEU A 44 2.58 -3.56 2.10
CA LEU A 44 3.56 -2.82 2.88
C LEU A 44 2.97 -1.48 3.31
N THR A 45 3.24 -1.09 4.54
CA THR A 45 2.94 0.26 5.05
C THR A 45 4.23 1.02 5.37
N GLU A 46 4.14 2.35 5.45
CA GLU A 46 5.25 3.28 5.64
C GLU A 46 6.37 3.18 4.59
N VAL A 47 6.03 2.88 3.34
CA VAL A 47 6.97 2.95 2.22
C VAL A 47 7.04 4.39 1.71
N PHE A 48 7.66 5.30 2.46
CA PHE A 48 7.76 6.71 2.06
C PHE A 48 9.01 7.00 1.21
N SER A 49 10.11 6.29 1.47
CA SER A 49 11.38 6.51 0.78
C SER A 49 11.44 5.88 -0.61
N ASP A 50 11.55 6.72 -1.65
CA ASP A 50 11.77 6.29 -3.04
C ASP A 50 13.02 5.42 -3.23
N ARG A 51 14.07 5.66 -2.44
CA ARG A 51 15.30 4.84 -2.47
C ARG A 51 15.02 3.42 -1.99
N ALA A 52 14.24 3.26 -0.92
CA ALA A 52 13.81 1.94 -0.45
C ALA A 52 12.87 1.27 -1.46
N ARG A 53 11.88 2.03 -1.98
CA ARG A 53 10.92 1.53 -2.98
C ARG A 53 11.62 0.98 -4.22
N ARG A 54 12.58 1.72 -4.79
CA ARG A 54 13.39 1.25 -5.94
C ARG A 54 14.20 0.00 -5.59
N ALA A 55 14.77 -0.09 -4.39
CA ALA A 55 15.54 -1.25 -3.96
C ALA A 55 14.68 -2.51 -3.77
N LEU A 56 13.46 -2.36 -3.24
CA LEU A 56 12.44 -3.42 -3.17
C LEU A 56 12.05 -3.88 -4.57
N LEU A 57 11.61 -2.96 -5.42
CA LEU A 57 11.08 -3.26 -6.75
C LEU A 57 12.13 -3.89 -7.66
N GLY A 58 13.38 -3.47 -7.59
CA GLY A 58 14.47 -4.06 -8.36
C GLY A 58 14.72 -5.55 -8.05
N ARG A 59 14.19 -6.08 -6.95
CA ARG A 59 14.29 -7.50 -6.56
C ARG A 59 12.97 -8.26 -6.74
N LEU A 60 11.84 -7.59 -6.50
CA LEU A 60 10.54 -8.23 -6.40
C LEU A 60 9.71 -8.15 -7.68
N SER A 61 10.01 -7.24 -8.61
CA SER A 61 9.18 -7.00 -9.80
C SER A 61 9.09 -8.17 -10.77
N SER A 62 10.09 -9.06 -10.79
CA SER A 62 10.06 -10.29 -11.60
C SER A 62 9.03 -11.29 -11.07
N ARG A 63 8.79 -11.30 -9.75
CA ARG A 63 7.87 -12.21 -9.06
C ARG A 63 6.47 -11.62 -8.91
N TYR A 64 6.39 -10.33 -8.60
CA TYR A 64 5.14 -9.59 -8.44
C TYR A 64 4.96 -8.62 -9.61
N ARG A 65 4.09 -8.95 -10.56
CA ARG A 65 3.91 -8.15 -11.79
C ARG A 65 2.85 -7.07 -11.64
N TYR A 66 1.98 -7.18 -10.64
CA TYR A 66 0.84 -6.29 -10.43
C TYR A 66 1.04 -5.50 -9.13
N ILE A 67 1.38 -4.22 -9.27
CA ILE A 67 1.91 -3.44 -8.15
C ILE A 67 1.15 -2.12 -8.00
N VAL A 68 0.74 -1.81 -6.77
CA VAL A 68 0.38 -0.45 -6.35
C VAL A 68 1.62 0.18 -5.73
N GLN A 69 2.31 1.04 -6.49
CA GLN A 69 3.56 1.66 -6.03
C GLN A 69 3.34 2.91 -5.18
N TYR A 70 2.32 3.70 -5.50
CA TYR A 70 1.94 4.94 -4.80
C TYR A 70 0.42 4.98 -4.72
N VAL A 71 -0.12 5.53 -3.63
CA VAL A 71 -1.56 5.74 -3.49
C VAL A 71 -1.81 6.84 -2.46
N GLY A 72 -2.63 7.83 -2.80
CA GLY A 72 -2.83 8.98 -1.93
C GLY A 72 -3.82 9.98 -2.53
N SER A 73 -4.19 10.99 -1.75
CA SER A 73 -5.07 12.06 -2.23
C SER A 73 -4.28 13.15 -2.99
N ARG A 74 -4.98 13.92 -3.83
CA ARG A 74 -4.39 15.02 -4.64
C ARG A 74 -4.12 16.30 -3.85
N ARG A 75 -4.15 16.29 -2.50
CA ARG A 75 -3.85 17.50 -1.70
C ARG A 75 -2.36 17.83 -1.90
N ARG A 76 -2.08 18.86 -2.71
CA ARG A 76 -0.82 19.16 -3.42
C ARG A 76 0.46 19.33 -2.57
N LEU A 77 0.39 19.16 -1.25
CA LEU A 77 1.47 19.41 -0.31
C LEU A 77 1.75 18.22 0.65
N ARG A 78 1.08 17.07 0.48
CA ARG A 78 1.23 15.89 1.35
C ARG A 78 2.04 14.77 0.71
N GLU A 79 2.80 14.06 1.53
CA GLU A 79 3.52 12.86 1.16
C GLU A 79 2.53 11.72 0.79
N ASP A 80 2.98 10.78 -0.05
CA ASP A 80 2.24 9.55 -0.39
C ASP A 80 1.74 8.82 0.87
N SER A 81 0.70 8.00 0.79
CA SER A 81 0.15 7.30 1.98
C SER A 81 1.14 6.32 2.62
N GLY A 82 2.23 5.98 1.90
CA GLY A 82 3.18 4.95 2.28
C GLY A 82 2.61 3.54 2.13
N LEU A 83 1.40 3.39 1.58
CA LEU A 83 0.81 2.10 1.27
C LEU A 83 1.34 1.58 -0.07
N MET A 84 1.69 0.31 -0.09
CA MET A 84 2.17 -0.38 -1.28
C MET A 84 1.60 -1.80 -1.30
N LEU A 85 1.22 -2.28 -2.48
CA LEU A 85 0.73 -3.65 -2.67
C LEU A 85 1.48 -4.31 -3.81
N LEU A 86 1.97 -5.53 -3.57
CA LEU A 86 2.59 -6.41 -4.54
C LEU A 86 1.67 -7.62 -4.75
N SER A 87 1.36 -7.96 -5.99
CA SER A 87 0.50 -9.10 -6.32
C SER A 87 1.07 -9.92 -7.47
N LYS A 88 0.96 -11.25 -7.34
CA LYS A 88 1.15 -12.20 -8.44
C LYS A 88 -0.05 -12.25 -9.39
N TYR A 89 -1.22 -11.80 -8.93
CA TYR A 89 -2.49 -11.84 -9.66
C TYR A 89 -2.88 -10.48 -10.26
N PRO A 90 -3.52 -10.46 -11.45
CA PRO A 90 -3.91 -9.23 -12.12
C PRO A 90 -5.01 -8.48 -11.38
N PHE A 91 -5.01 -7.15 -11.53
CA PHE A 91 -6.11 -6.31 -11.08
C PHE A 91 -7.34 -6.50 -11.98
N GLU A 92 -8.51 -6.57 -11.35
CA GLU A 92 -9.81 -6.46 -12.02
C GLU A 92 -10.35 -5.03 -11.91
N PRO A 93 -11.23 -4.61 -12.84
CA PRO A 93 -11.96 -3.37 -12.71
C PRO A 93 -12.73 -3.31 -11.39
N LEU A 94 -12.65 -2.17 -10.72
CA LEU A 94 -13.44 -1.94 -9.51
C LEU A 94 -14.92 -1.76 -9.87
N PRO A 95 -15.87 -2.24 -9.04
CA PRO A 95 -17.29 -1.99 -9.24
C PRO A 95 -17.55 -0.48 -9.36
N ARG A 96 -18.19 -0.04 -10.44
CA ARG A 96 -18.60 1.36 -10.56
C ARG A 96 -19.77 1.59 -9.60
N SER A 97 -19.56 2.41 -8.57
CA SER A 97 -20.63 2.92 -7.72
C SER A 97 -20.68 4.44 -7.88
N THR A 98 -21.84 4.96 -8.28
CA THR A 98 -22.13 6.41 -8.23
C THR A 98 -22.11 6.95 -6.81
N ALA A 99 -22.24 6.09 -5.79
CA ALA A 99 -22.25 6.46 -4.38
C ALA A 99 -20.85 6.72 -3.79
N TYR A 100 -19.77 6.21 -4.39
CA TYR A 100 -18.40 6.32 -3.85
C TYR A 100 -17.44 7.18 -4.70
N GLY A 101 -17.95 7.85 -5.73
CA GLY A 101 -17.19 8.77 -6.58
C GLY A 101 -16.18 8.09 -7.51
N ARG A 102 -15.53 8.87 -8.38
CA ARG A 102 -14.48 8.35 -9.27
C ARG A 102 -13.22 8.08 -8.45
N GLY A 103 -12.80 6.83 -8.37
CA GLY A 103 -11.50 6.44 -7.83
C GLY A 103 -10.37 7.27 -8.42
N ARG A 104 -9.51 7.85 -7.57
CA ARG A 104 -8.46 8.78 -7.98
C ARG A 104 -7.10 8.07 -7.88
N MET A 105 -6.41 7.85 -9.00
CA MET A 105 -5.20 7.02 -9.08
C MET A 105 -3.95 7.80 -9.56
N ARG A 106 -2.76 7.38 -9.07
CA ARG A 106 -1.48 7.40 -9.80
C ARG A 106 -0.80 6.04 -9.61
N SER A 107 -0.86 5.13 -10.60
CA SER A 107 -0.03 3.91 -10.62
C SER A 107 1.17 4.14 -11.54
N SER A 108 2.39 4.00 -11.04
CA SER A 108 3.57 3.86 -11.91
C SER A 108 3.77 2.39 -12.25
N GLY A 109 3.49 2.02 -13.50
CA GLY A 109 3.83 0.72 -14.08
C GLY A 109 4.50 0.92 -15.44
N CYS A 110 5.32 -0.03 -15.88
CA CYS A 110 6.14 0.04 -17.10
C CYS A 110 5.36 0.01 -18.43
N GLN A 111 4.05 0.27 -18.42
CA GLN A 111 3.19 0.29 -19.60
C GLN A 111 2.16 1.43 -19.51
N GLY A 112 2.58 2.62 -19.95
CA GLY A 112 1.70 3.71 -20.36
C GLY A 112 1.01 4.48 -19.24
N SER A 113 1.04 5.81 -19.36
CA SER A 113 0.20 6.75 -18.62
C SER A 113 -1.25 6.64 -19.09
N GLY A 114 -2.12 6.02 -18.29
CA GLY A 114 -3.57 6.00 -18.49
C GLY A 114 -4.28 5.66 -17.18
N ASP A 115 -5.44 6.27 -16.93
CA ASP A 115 -6.31 5.98 -15.78
C ASP A 115 -6.74 4.50 -15.82
N ARG A 116 -6.08 3.63 -15.03
CA ARG A 116 -6.58 2.28 -14.78
C ARG A 116 -7.46 2.31 -13.52
N PRO A 117 -8.76 1.96 -13.59
CA PRO A 117 -9.69 2.02 -12.44
C PRO A 117 -9.50 0.81 -11.49
N ALA A 118 -8.26 0.46 -11.18
CA ALA A 118 -7.91 -0.76 -10.44
C ALA A 118 -7.69 -0.52 -8.94
N VAL A 119 -7.52 0.73 -8.52
CA VAL A 119 -7.25 1.11 -7.13
C VAL A 119 -8.16 2.27 -6.70
N TRP A 120 -8.86 2.12 -5.59
CA TRP A 120 -9.55 3.20 -4.88
C TRP A 120 -8.77 3.60 -3.64
N PHE A 121 -8.86 4.86 -3.25
CA PHE A 121 -8.26 5.37 -2.03
C PHE A 121 -9.17 6.40 -1.38
N VAL A 122 -9.39 6.22 -0.08
CA VAL A 122 -10.11 7.16 0.78
C VAL A 122 -9.14 7.63 1.86
N GLU A 123 -8.84 8.92 1.85
CA GLU A 123 -8.06 9.57 2.92
C GLU A 123 -8.94 9.74 4.15
N TYR A 124 -8.42 9.46 5.34
CA TYR A 124 -9.13 9.74 6.59
C TYR A 124 -9.23 11.25 6.81
N ALA A 125 -10.37 11.70 7.33
CA ALA A 125 -10.62 13.12 7.60
C ALA A 125 -9.77 13.63 8.77
N ASP A 126 -9.57 12.79 9.77
CA ASP A 126 -8.82 13.12 10.98
C ASP A 126 -7.32 12.90 10.75
N CYS A 127 -6.52 13.91 11.11
CA CYS A 127 -5.08 13.77 11.26
C CYS A 127 -4.64 14.46 12.54
N CYS A 128 -3.65 13.90 13.22
CA CYS A 128 -3.02 14.52 14.38
C CYS A 128 -1.50 14.29 14.33
N CYS A 129 -0.73 15.25 14.81
CA CYS A 129 0.73 15.18 14.92
C CYS A 129 1.43 14.87 13.57
N THR A 130 2.47 14.03 13.57
CA THR A 130 3.26 13.76 12.35
C THR A 130 2.49 12.99 11.29
N ASP A 131 1.39 12.34 11.65
CA ASP A 131 0.48 11.69 10.70
C ASP A 131 -0.24 12.71 9.79
N CYS A 132 -0.21 14.01 10.11
CA CYS A 132 -0.69 15.03 9.16
C CYS A 132 0.25 15.24 7.94
N PHE A 133 1.48 14.71 7.95
CA PHE A 133 2.40 14.83 6.82
C PHE A 133 2.25 13.72 5.77
N ALA A 134 1.59 12.60 6.12
CA ALA A 134 1.27 11.50 5.21
C ALA A 134 -0.24 11.41 4.97
N GLY A 135 -0.66 11.09 3.75
CA GLY A 135 -2.07 10.81 3.47
C GLY A 135 -2.52 9.48 4.08
N LYS A 136 -2.87 9.45 5.37
CA LYS A 136 -3.46 8.26 6.01
C LYS A 136 -4.81 7.96 5.39
N GLY A 137 -5.07 6.69 5.12
CA GLY A 137 -6.29 6.28 4.47
C GLY A 137 -6.38 4.79 4.23
N ALA A 138 -7.46 4.38 3.58
CA ALA A 138 -7.68 3.02 3.12
C ALA A 138 -7.64 2.97 1.59
N ALA A 139 -6.83 2.05 1.08
CA ALA A 139 -6.80 1.69 -0.33
C ALA A 139 -7.59 0.39 -0.57
N TYR A 140 -8.17 0.26 -1.76
CA TYR A 140 -8.96 -0.89 -2.19
C TYR A 140 -8.56 -1.31 -3.60
N VAL A 141 -8.28 -2.60 -3.78
CA VAL A 141 -8.10 -3.24 -5.10
C VAL A 141 -8.96 -4.48 -5.22
N ARG A 142 -9.26 -4.86 -6.46
CA ARG A 142 -9.87 -6.15 -6.80
C ARG A 142 -8.88 -6.96 -7.64
N LEU A 143 -8.67 -8.23 -7.31
CA LEU A 143 -7.70 -9.12 -7.95
C LEU A 143 -8.40 -10.35 -8.53
N ALA A 144 -7.94 -10.86 -9.68
CA ALA A 144 -8.42 -12.12 -10.25
C ALA A 144 -7.60 -13.29 -9.72
N VAL A 145 -8.09 -13.97 -8.69
CA VAL A 145 -7.41 -15.11 -8.05
C VAL A 145 -8.16 -16.39 -8.41
N ASN A 146 -7.53 -17.29 -9.19
CA ASN A 146 -8.12 -18.56 -9.60
C ASN A 146 -9.55 -18.41 -10.19
N CYS A 147 -9.71 -17.45 -11.12
CA CYS A 147 -10.98 -17.09 -11.75
C CYS A 147 -12.08 -16.62 -10.78
N ARG A 148 -11.71 -16.18 -9.57
CA ARG A 148 -12.61 -15.58 -8.59
C ARG A 148 -12.10 -14.19 -8.19
N PRO A 149 -13.02 -13.21 -8.00
CA PRO A 149 -12.63 -11.90 -7.53
C PRO A 149 -12.24 -11.95 -6.05
N LEU A 150 -11.05 -11.45 -5.74
CA LEU A 150 -10.62 -11.15 -4.37
C LEU A 150 -10.64 -9.65 -4.14
N HIS A 151 -11.30 -9.21 -3.08
CA HIS A 151 -11.35 -7.82 -2.65
C HIS A 151 -10.30 -7.60 -1.56
N VAL A 152 -9.37 -6.65 -1.79
CA VAL A 152 -8.29 -6.36 -0.83
C VAL A 152 -8.38 -4.90 -0.41
N PHE A 153 -8.68 -4.70 0.86
CA PHE A 153 -8.61 -3.40 1.53
C PHE A 153 -7.34 -3.36 2.36
N PHE A 154 -6.56 -2.29 2.24
CA PHE A 154 -5.31 -2.13 2.98
C PHE A 154 -5.16 -0.68 3.45
N THR A 155 -4.70 -0.52 4.69
CA THR A 155 -4.72 0.75 5.40
C THR A 155 -3.52 0.86 6.33
N HIS A 156 -3.24 2.09 6.77
CA HIS A 156 -2.41 2.38 7.92
C HIS A 156 -3.15 3.46 8.74
N MET A 157 -3.67 3.09 9.90
CA MET A 157 -4.45 4.00 10.75
C MET A 157 -3.56 5.02 11.47
N GLN A 158 -4.21 5.97 12.14
CA GLN A 158 -3.55 6.96 12.99
C GLN A 158 -2.74 6.27 14.10
N ALA A 159 -1.48 6.68 14.24
CA ALA A 159 -0.63 6.25 15.34
C ALA A 159 -1.07 6.93 16.66
N LYS A 160 -0.88 6.24 17.78
CA LYS A 160 -1.07 6.82 19.10
C LYS A 160 0.13 7.73 19.43
N TYR A 161 -0.14 8.99 19.76
CA TYR A 161 0.86 9.94 20.25
C TYR A 161 0.64 10.21 21.74
N GLU A 162 1.71 10.36 22.52
CA GLU A 162 1.63 10.57 23.97
C GLU A 162 0.93 11.87 24.38
N ARG A 163 0.71 12.80 23.44
CA ARG A 163 0.02 14.08 23.68
C ARG A 163 -1.45 13.94 24.12
N TYR A 164 -2.03 12.75 24.05
CA TYR A 164 -3.36 12.46 24.62
C TYR A 164 -3.37 12.27 26.14
N ARG A 165 -2.21 12.09 26.80
CA ARG A 165 -2.16 11.83 28.24
C ARG A 165 -2.40 13.08 29.10
N THR A 166 -2.32 14.28 28.52
CA THR A 166 -2.50 15.54 29.26
C THR A 166 -3.91 16.13 29.11
N LEU A 167 -4.76 15.59 28.22
CA LEU A 167 -6.12 16.10 27.98
C LEU A 167 -7.23 15.15 28.45
N GLN A 168 -6.89 14.02 29.08
CA GLN A 168 -7.86 13.06 29.64
C GLN A 168 -7.73 12.91 31.17
N THR A 169 -6.99 13.80 31.84
CA THR A 169 -6.81 13.75 33.30
C THR A 169 -7.69 14.76 34.05
N GLU A 170 -8.63 15.41 33.37
CA GLU A 170 -9.63 16.30 33.98
C GLU A 170 -11.05 15.94 33.54
N ALA A 171 -11.49 14.73 33.89
CA ALA A 171 -12.90 14.34 33.90
C ALA A 171 -13.20 13.53 35.16
#